data_AF-A0A930TPE6-F1
#
_entry.id   AF-A0A930TPE6-F1
#
_cell.length_a   1.000
_cell.length_b   1.000
_cell.length_c   1.000
_cell.angle_alpha   90.00
_cell.angle_beta   90.00
_cell.angle_gamma   90.00
#
_symmetry.space_group_name_H-M   'P 1'
#
loop_
_entity.id
_entity.type
_entity.pdbx_description
1 polymer ?
#
loop_
_entity_poly.entity_id
_entity_poly.type
_entity_poly.pdbx_seq_one_letter_code
_entity_poly.pdbx_strand_id
1 'polypeptide(L)'
;MRIHLCLAVFAVALLLRISTAIAQTEPLPPPEIPSSPLPSPESPPLLPSQQESVRQLIEEEIQKSRDIGDRIEEEIHTTFGWTLELLNVLIAVLIAIPLGTGFVLWFLRRSIIDQLVDEIKKQIQNETEAIVKQHLEQQVTATLKIQVEAARAELEILKTEFNDYLVDLSLDAQNEKERIFQELSQITPSVVQEELVSPEIQQRIKDLTEQLELLKSENAKLPFSAYEYVKAGDAFYVEQRYDAAVHAYEQALEINPDFVEAWLGKAKTLRRLQRFEEAIAANEQVIQLQPHNPWGWFGKGYALQDRHQFQEALAAYDKAIQLRPDRHTFWKHKAYVLTKLADYSEAMFCFEKAISLKPNSIGTYYWKAYYHTCRNQSEVAVENLRRVLHQRPDFLAALKADPDFDALRDTYPFQQLMAEVSQSEF
;
A
#
# COMPACT_ATOMS: atom_id res chain seq x y z
N MET A 1 -27.59 -8.00 -29.77
CA MET A 1 -27.25 -9.43 -30.06
C MET A 1 -28.07 -10.04 -31.20
N ARG A 2 -29.41 -9.87 -31.27
CA ARG A 2 -30.25 -10.47 -32.33
C ARG A 2 -30.01 -9.94 -33.76
N ILE A 3 -29.65 -8.66 -33.91
CA ILE A 3 -29.42 -8.04 -35.24
C ILE A 3 -28.13 -8.55 -35.90
N HIS A 4 -27.05 -8.73 -35.12
CA HIS A 4 -25.79 -9.29 -35.63
C HIS A 4 -25.92 -10.76 -36.04
N LEU A 5 -26.78 -11.53 -35.37
CA LEU A 5 -27.05 -12.92 -35.75
C LEU A 5 -27.84 -13.01 -37.07
N CYS A 6 -28.80 -12.11 -37.30
CA CYS A 6 -29.52 -12.03 -38.57
C CYS A 6 -28.62 -11.63 -39.76
N LEU A 7 -27.71 -10.67 -39.55
CA LEU A 7 -26.76 -10.24 -40.57
C LEU A 7 -25.76 -11.35 -40.95
N ALA A 8 -25.28 -12.11 -39.97
CA ALA A 8 -24.38 -13.24 -40.22
C ALA A 8 -25.07 -14.37 -41.02
N VAL A 9 -26.34 -14.69 -40.69
CA VAL A 9 -27.11 -15.71 -41.42
C VAL A 9 -27.41 -15.26 -42.86
N PHE A 10 -27.69 -13.98 -43.07
CA PHE A 10 -27.94 -13.44 -44.42
C PHE A 10 -26.66 -13.44 -45.28
N ALA A 11 -25.51 -13.13 -44.69
CA ALA A 11 -24.22 -13.18 -45.38
C ALA A 11 -23.83 -14.62 -45.80
N VAL A 12 -24.05 -15.60 -44.93
CA VAL A 12 -23.80 -17.02 -45.24
C VAL A 12 -24.74 -17.54 -46.33
N ALA A 13 -26.02 -17.14 -46.30
CA ALA A 13 -26.98 -17.51 -47.34
C ALA A 13 -26.64 -16.89 -48.71
N LEU A 14 -26.10 -15.66 -48.74
CA LEU A 14 -25.66 -15.01 -49.96
C LEU A 14 -24.43 -15.70 -50.57
N LEU A 15 -23.45 -16.08 -49.75
CA LEU A 15 -22.25 -16.79 -50.18
C LEU A 15 -22.55 -18.20 -50.73
N LEU A 16 -23.52 -18.91 -50.13
CA LEU A 16 -23.98 -20.22 -50.63
C LEU A 16 -24.71 -20.10 -51.98
N ARG A 17 -25.44 -19.01 -52.23
CA ARG A 17 -26.09 -18.74 -53.53
C ARG A 17 -25.11 -18.38 -54.64
N ILE A 18 -24.02 -17.68 -54.32
CA ILE A 18 -22.98 -17.37 -55.31
C ILE A 18 -22.19 -18.64 -55.67
N SER A 19 -21.89 -19.49 -54.68
CA SER A 19 -21.20 -20.78 -54.91
C SER A 19 -22.01 -21.74 -55.79
N THR A 20 -23.34 -21.75 -55.65
CA THR A 20 -24.22 -22.57 -56.50
C THR A 20 -24.40 -22.01 -57.92
N ALA A 21 -24.29 -20.70 -58.12
CA ALA A 21 -24.33 -20.08 -59.44
C ALA A 21 -23.07 -20.37 -60.29
N ILE A 22 -21.89 -20.46 -59.64
CA ILE A 22 -20.62 -20.78 -60.32
C ILE A 22 -20.54 -22.27 -60.71
N ALA A 23 -21.25 -23.15 -60.00
CA ALA A 23 -21.28 -24.59 -60.31
C ALA A 23 -22.17 -24.96 -61.52
N GLN A 24 -22.93 -24.01 -62.09
CA GLN A 24 -23.87 -24.27 -63.21
C GLN A 24 -23.37 -23.84 -64.59
N THR A 25 -22.15 -23.33 -64.72
CA THR A 25 -21.55 -23.06 -66.03
C THR A 25 -20.92 -24.34 -66.59
N GLU A 26 -21.67 -25.07 -67.42
CA GLU A 26 -21.14 -26.19 -68.22
C GLU A 26 -20.02 -25.72 -69.17
N PRO A 27 -18.96 -26.52 -69.37
CA PRO A 27 -17.95 -26.21 -70.37
C PRO A 27 -18.53 -26.34 -71.79
N LEU A 28 -18.23 -25.37 -72.66
CA LEU A 28 -18.65 -25.36 -74.07
C LEU A 28 -18.27 -26.70 -74.76
N PRO A 29 -19.21 -27.34 -75.48
CA PRO A 29 -18.89 -28.54 -76.24
C PRO A 29 -17.91 -28.22 -77.39
N PRO A 30 -16.99 -29.14 -77.72
CA PRO A 30 -16.05 -28.93 -78.82
C PRO A 30 -16.78 -28.80 -80.17
N PRO A 31 -16.23 -28.06 -81.15
CA PRO A 31 -16.91 -27.80 -82.42
C PRO A 31 -17.13 -29.11 -83.20
N GLU A 32 -18.37 -29.36 -83.60
CA GLU A 32 -18.75 -30.48 -84.45
C GLU A 32 -18.10 -30.34 -85.84
N ILE A 33 -17.27 -31.31 -86.22
CA ILE A 33 -16.76 -31.45 -87.59
C ILE A 33 -17.89 -32.07 -88.43
N PRO A 34 -18.38 -31.41 -89.51
CA PRO A 34 -19.45 -31.97 -90.32
C PRO A 34 -18.96 -33.21 -91.07
N SER A 35 -19.43 -34.38 -90.64
CA SER A 35 -19.23 -35.66 -91.32
C SER A 35 -20.19 -35.77 -92.50
N SER A 36 -19.77 -35.27 -93.67
CA SER A 36 -20.44 -35.58 -94.94
C SER A 36 -19.79 -36.80 -95.61
N PRO A 37 -20.57 -37.81 -96.04
CA PRO A 37 -20.04 -38.99 -96.71
C PRO A 37 -20.00 -38.73 -98.22
N LEU A 38 -18.81 -38.76 -98.84
CA LEU A 38 -18.70 -38.89 -100.30
C LEU A 38 -17.42 -39.65 -100.69
N PRO A 39 -17.48 -40.39 -101.82
CA PRO A 39 -16.52 -41.41 -102.18
C PRO A 39 -15.25 -40.78 -102.75
N SER A 40 -14.14 -41.47 -102.55
CA SER A 40 -12.84 -41.18 -103.17
C SER A 40 -12.95 -41.21 -104.70
N PRO A 41 -12.43 -40.20 -105.39
CA PRO A 41 -11.51 -40.43 -106.49
C PRO A 41 -10.10 -40.10 -105.99
N GLU A 42 -9.14 -40.95 -106.32
CA GLU A 42 -7.72 -40.70 -106.04
C GLU A 42 -7.35 -39.29 -106.52
N SER A 43 -7.09 -38.39 -105.56
CA SER A 43 -6.51 -37.08 -105.81
C SER A 43 -5.00 -37.27 -105.93
N PRO A 44 -4.32 -36.74 -106.96
CA PRO A 44 -2.87 -36.88 -107.06
C PRO A 44 -2.19 -36.21 -105.84
N PRO A 45 -1.01 -36.70 -105.41
CA PRO A 45 -0.32 -36.14 -104.25
C PRO A 45 -0.04 -34.65 -104.48
N LEU A 46 -0.45 -33.81 -103.53
CA LEU A 46 -0.19 -32.37 -103.52
C LEU A 46 1.32 -32.12 -103.68
N LEU A 47 1.70 -31.20 -104.57
CA LEU A 47 3.10 -30.81 -104.71
C LEU A 47 3.60 -30.18 -103.40
N PRO A 48 4.90 -30.29 -103.07
CA PRO A 48 5.48 -29.76 -101.82
C PRO A 48 5.12 -28.28 -101.54
N SER A 49 5.00 -27.45 -102.59
CA SER A 49 4.61 -26.04 -102.48
C SER A 49 3.18 -25.82 -101.95
N GLN A 50 2.27 -26.78 -102.16
CA GLN A 50 0.89 -26.68 -101.68
C GLN A 50 0.76 -27.13 -100.22
N GLN A 51 1.57 -28.09 -99.78
CA GLN A 51 1.58 -28.54 -98.37
C GLN A 51 2.12 -27.46 -97.43
N GLU A 52 3.14 -26.72 -97.86
CA GLU A 52 3.73 -25.65 -97.06
C GLU A 52 2.79 -24.45 -96.92
N SER A 53 2.03 -24.12 -97.96
CA SER A 53 1.00 -23.06 -97.91
C SER A 53 -0.14 -23.38 -96.95
N VAL A 54 -0.61 -24.64 -96.93
CA VAL A 54 -1.66 -25.08 -95.99
C VAL A 54 -1.15 -25.07 -94.54
N ARG A 55 0.10 -25.45 -94.32
CA ARG A 55 0.70 -25.43 -92.97
C ARG A 55 0.84 -24.01 -92.42
N GLN A 56 1.27 -23.06 -93.27
CA GLN A 56 1.34 -21.65 -92.90
C GLN A 56 -0.04 -21.07 -92.54
N LEU A 57 -1.08 -21.39 -93.30
CA LEU A 57 -2.45 -20.93 -93.00
C LEU A 57 -2.98 -21.48 -91.66
N ILE A 58 -2.65 -22.72 -91.31
CA ILE A 58 -3.05 -23.31 -90.02
C ILE A 58 -2.29 -22.66 -88.87
N GLU A 59 -0.98 -22.43 -89.01
CA GLU A 59 -0.18 -21.74 -87.99
C GLU A 59 -0.61 -20.27 -87.81
N GLU A 60 -0.99 -19.60 -88.89
CA GLU A 60 -1.51 -18.22 -88.84
C GLU A 60 -2.86 -18.15 -88.10
N GLU A 61 -3.77 -19.09 -88.35
CA GLU A 61 -5.08 -19.11 -87.68
C GLU A 61 -4.96 -19.50 -86.20
N ILE A 62 -4.03 -20.40 -85.85
CA ILE A 62 -3.73 -20.75 -84.44
C ILE A 62 -3.14 -19.54 -83.71
N GLN A 63 -2.21 -18.82 -84.35
CA GLN A 63 -1.59 -17.64 -83.74
C GLN A 63 -2.63 -16.54 -83.53
N LYS A 64 -3.51 -16.32 -84.51
CA LYS A 64 -4.59 -15.35 -84.42
C LYS A 64 -5.58 -15.67 -83.30
N SER A 65 -5.90 -16.95 -83.11
CA SER A 65 -6.75 -17.41 -82.00
C SER A 65 -6.11 -17.15 -80.63
N ARG A 66 -4.80 -17.41 -80.50
CA ARG A 66 -4.05 -17.14 -79.26
C ARG A 66 -3.99 -15.65 -78.93
N ASP A 67 -3.70 -14.80 -79.92
CA ASP A 67 -3.68 -13.34 -79.76
C ASP A 67 -5.08 -12.75 -79.40
N ILE A 68 -6.17 -13.44 -79.75
CA ILE A 68 -7.53 -13.06 -79.32
C ILE A 68 -7.74 -13.45 -77.86
N GLY A 69 -7.28 -14.63 -77.44
CA GLY A 69 -7.33 -15.07 -76.05
C GLY A 69 -6.60 -14.11 -75.11
N ASP A 70 -5.35 -13.76 -75.45
CA ASP A 70 -4.52 -12.87 -74.64
C ASP A 70 -5.15 -11.46 -74.50
N ARG A 71 -5.76 -10.95 -75.58
CA ARG A 71 -6.47 -9.66 -75.55
C ARG A 71 -7.71 -9.67 -74.67
N ILE A 72 -8.48 -10.77 -74.70
CA ILE A 72 -9.67 -10.91 -73.84
C ILE A 72 -9.26 -10.98 -72.37
N GLU A 73 -8.18 -11.69 -72.06
CA GLU A 73 -7.69 -11.83 -70.68
C GLU A 73 -7.17 -10.49 -70.13
N GLU A 74 -6.46 -9.71 -70.95
CA GLU A 74 -5.99 -8.35 -70.60
C GLU A 74 -7.16 -7.37 -70.35
N GLU A 75 -8.20 -7.42 -71.18
CA GLU A 75 -9.38 -6.55 -71.06
C GLU A 75 -10.26 -6.92 -69.85
N ILE A 76 -10.36 -8.21 -69.51
CA ILE A 76 -11.02 -8.68 -68.28
C ILE A 76 -10.24 -8.20 -67.05
N HIS A 77 -8.92 -8.36 -67.02
CA HIS A 77 -8.11 -8.00 -65.86
C HIS A 77 -8.12 -6.51 -65.58
N THR A 78 -8.03 -5.69 -66.63
CA THR A 78 -8.04 -4.22 -66.50
C THR A 78 -9.41 -3.70 -66.04
N THR A 79 -10.51 -4.26 -66.57
CA THR A 79 -11.86 -3.78 -66.24
C THR A 79 -12.32 -4.27 -64.86
N PHE A 80 -12.10 -5.55 -64.52
CA PHE A 80 -12.59 -6.12 -63.26
C PHE A 80 -11.68 -5.84 -62.07
N GLY A 81 -10.37 -5.67 -62.26
CA GLY A 81 -9.43 -5.43 -61.14
C GLY A 81 -9.78 -4.19 -60.32
N TRP A 82 -10.09 -3.08 -61.00
CA TRP A 82 -10.41 -1.81 -60.34
C TRP A 82 -11.73 -1.87 -59.57
N THR A 83 -12.71 -2.62 -60.08
CA THR A 83 -14.01 -2.79 -59.39
C THR A 83 -13.88 -3.57 -58.09
N LEU A 84 -12.97 -4.55 -58.05
CA LEU A 84 -12.73 -5.38 -56.88
C LEU A 84 -12.00 -4.60 -55.77
N GLU A 85 -11.02 -3.79 -56.13
CA GLU A 85 -10.31 -2.92 -55.18
C GLU A 85 -11.26 -1.89 -54.54
N LEU A 86 -12.11 -1.26 -55.35
CA LEU A 86 -13.06 -0.26 -54.87
C LEU A 86 -14.12 -0.86 -53.94
N LEU A 87 -14.55 -2.10 -54.21
CA LEU A 87 -15.44 -2.86 -53.33
C LEU A 87 -14.78 -3.16 -51.98
N ASN A 88 -13.51 -3.57 -51.97
CA ASN A 88 -12.78 -3.86 -50.73
C ASN A 88 -12.61 -2.62 -49.86
N VAL A 89 -12.31 -1.46 -50.47
CA VAL A 89 -12.22 -0.17 -49.74
C VAL A 89 -13.57 0.20 -49.14
N LEU A 90 -14.66 0.04 -49.88
CA LEU A 90 -16.01 0.34 -49.39
C LEU A 90 -16.40 -0.54 -48.19
N ILE A 91 -16.07 -1.85 -48.24
CA ILE A 91 -16.31 -2.78 -47.13
C ILE A 91 -15.48 -2.36 -45.90
N ALA A 92 -14.22 -1.99 -46.07
CA ALA A 92 -13.36 -1.53 -44.98
C ALA A 92 -13.93 -0.27 -44.29
N VAL A 93 -14.42 0.70 -45.07
CA VAL A 93 -15.06 1.92 -44.56
C VAL A 93 -16.35 1.60 -43.80
N LEU A 94 -17.20 0.71 -44.33
CA LEU A 94 -18.45 0.30 -43.68
C LEU A 94 -18.24 -0.40 -42.33
N ILE A 95 -17.09 -1.07 -42.13
CA ILE A 95 -16.73 -1.72 -40.87
C ILE A 95 -16.09 -0.71 -39.89
N ALA A 96 -15.28 0.22 -40.38
CA ALA A 96 -14.54 1.16 -39.53
C ALA A 96 -15.45 2.18 -38.82
N ILE A 97 -16.49 2.69 -39.50
CA ILE A 97 -17.41 3.69 -38.95
C ILE A 97 -18.14 3.22 -37.66
N PRO A 98 -18.81 2.04 -37.63
CA PRO A 98 -19.49 1.58 -36.43
C PRO A 98 -18.52 1.27 -35.28
N LEU A 99 -17.30 0.78 -35.58
CA LEU A 99 -16.27 0.58 -34.56
C LEU A 99 -15.80 1.90 -33.94
N GLY A 100 -15.57 2.93 -34.76
CA GLY A 100 -15.19 4.26 -34.30
C GLY A 100 -16.26 4.92 -33.45
N THR A 101 -17.53 4.88 -33.87
CA THR A 101 -18.64 5.42 -33.09
C THR A 101 -18.83 4.70 -31.75
N GLY A 102 -18.69 3.38 -31.72
CA GLY A 102 -18.72 2.59 -30.48
C GLY A 102 -17.60 2.96 -29.51
N PHE A 103 -16.39 3.17 -30.03
CA PHE A 103 -15.24 3.59 -29.23
C PHE A 103 -15.44 4.98 -28.61
N VAL A 104 -15.94 5.95 -29.40
CA VAL A 104 -16.23 7.31 -28.90
C VAL A 104 -17.30 7.29 -27.82
N LEU A 105 -18.39 6.55 -28.01
CA LEU A 105 -19.44 6.42 -26.99
C LEU A 105 -18.95 5.73 -25.72
N TRP A 106 -18.12 4.68 -25.86
CA TRP A 106 -17.49 4.02 -24.74
C TRP A 106 -16.56 4.96 -23.96
N PHE A 107 -15.76 5.75 -24.67
CA PHE A 107 -14.84 6.73 -24.07
C PHE A 107 -15.59 7.85 -23.35
N LEU A 108 -16.62 8.43 -23.97
CA LEU A 108 -17.47 9.45 -23.35
C LEU A 108 -18.17 8.92 -22.10
N ARG A 109 -18.76 7.72 -22.18
CA ARG A 109 -19.40 7.06 -21.04
C ARG A 109 -18.41 6.84 -19.90
N ARG A 110 -17.21 6.33 -20.21
CA ARG A 110 -16.15 6.10 -19.21
C ARG A 110 -15.73 7.41 -18.56
N SER A 111 -15.46 8.45 -19.35
CA SER A 111 -15.05 9.76 -18.83
C SER A 111 -16.11 10.39 -17.91
N ILE A 112 -17.40 10.28 -18.25
CA ILE A 112 -18.49 10.83 -17.42
C ILE A 112 -18.62 10.03 -16.11
N ILE A 113 -18.51 8.70 -16.18
CA ILE A 113 -18.56 7.84 -14.98
C ILE A 113 -17.37 8.14 -14.08
N ASP A 114 -16.15 8.23 -14.62
CA ASP A 114 -14.94 8.50 -13.85
C ASP A 114 -15.06 9.86 -13.14
N GLN A 115 -15.55 10.91 -13.81
CA GLN A 115 -15.79 12.22 -13.20
C GLN A 115 -16.83 12.17 -12.07
N LEU A 116 -17.97 11.51 -12.28
CA LEU A 116 -19.02 11.38 -11.26
C LEU A 116 -18.54 10.60 -10.04
N VAL A 117 -17.78 9.52 -10.26
CA VAL A 117 -17.22 8.70 -9.18
C VAL A 117 -16.21 9.49 -8.37
N ASP A 118 -15.34 10.26 -9.00
CA ASP A 118 -14.36 11.10 -8.30
C ASP A 118 -15.04 12.17 -7.44
N GLU A 119 -16.09 12.81 -7.95
CA GLU A 119 -16.87 13.82 -7.22
C GLU A 119 -17.60 13.21 -6.02
N ILE A 120 -18.30 12.09 -6.22
CA ILE A 120 -19.01 11.37 -5.15
C ILE A 120 -18.05 10.85 -4.09
N LYS A 121 -16.91 10.27 -4.51
CA LYS A 121 -15.88 9.76 -3.59
C LYS A 121 -15.32 10.88 -2.73
N LYS A 122 -15.05 12.03 -3.33
CA LYS A 122 -14.55 13.21 -2.61
C LYS A 122 -15.58 13.73 -1.60
N GLN A 123 -16.87 13.77 -1.98
CA GLN A 123 -17.93 14.20 -1.08
C GLN A 123 -18.11 13.25 0.11
N ILE A 124 -18.23 11.95 -0.16
CA ILE A 124 -18.38 10.93 0.89
C ILE A 124 -17.17 10.94 1.83
N GLN A 125 -15.95 11.06 1.29
CA GLN A 125 -14.74 11.08 2.10
C GLN A 125 -14.69 12.31 3.01
N ASN A 126 -15.01 13.50 2.49
CA ASN A 126 -15.05 14.73 3.28
C ASN A 126 -16.12 14.68 4.37
N GLU A 127 -17.33 14.19 4.06
CA GLU A 127 -18.42 14.07 5.04
C GLU A 127 -18.10 13.02 6.11
N THR A 128 -17.54 11.88 5.72
CA THR A 128 -17.16 10.80 6.65
C THR A 128 -16.01 11.25 7.55
N GLU A 129 -14.99 11.90 7.01
CA GLU A 129 -13.87 12.43 7.79
C GLU A 129 -14.34 13.51 8.77
N ALA A 130 -15.24 14.40 8.34
CA ALA A 130 -15.83 15.41 9.23
C ALA A 130 -16.62 14.78 10.39
N ILE A 131 -17.47 13.78 10.10
CA ILE A 131 -18.27 13.09 11.13
C ILE A 131 -17.38 12.31 12.10
N VAL A 132 -16.41 11.54 11.58
CA VAL A 132 -15.49 10.75 12.42
C VAL A 132 -14.63 11.67 13.27
N LYS A 133 -14.09 12.74 12.68
CA LYS A 133 -13.30 13.74 13.42
C LYS A 133 -14.13 14.41 14.50
N GLN A 134 -15.35 14.84 14.19
CA GLN A 134 -16.26 15.46 15.17
C GLN A 134 -16.62 14.48 16.30
N HIS A 135 -16.92 13.21 15.99
CA HIS A 135 -17.26 12.21 16.99
C HIS A 135 -16.06 11.84 17.86
N LEU A 136 -14.88 11.67 17.26
CA LEU A 136 -13.64 11.36 17.97
C LEU A 136 -13.20 12.54 18.84
N GLU A 137 -13.25 13.76 18.32
CA GLU A 137 -12.99 14.98 19.09
C GLU A 137 -13.96 15.10 20.26
N GLN A 138 -15.27 14.85 20.07
CA GLN A 138 -16.23 14.87 21.18
C GLN A 138 -15.97 13.79 22.22
N GLN A 139 -15.75 12.54 21.81
CA GLN A 139 -15.51 11.42 22.74
C GLN A 139 -14.20 11.58 23.50
N VAL A 140 -13.11 11.92 22.80
CA VAL A 140 -11.79 12.11 23.41
C VAL A 140 -11.83 13.33 24.32
N THR A 141 -12.38 14.46 23.88
CA THR A 141 -12.44 15.68 24.70
C THR A 141 -13.31 15.50 25.93
N ALA A 142 -14.46 14.83 25.83
CA ALA A 142 -15.31 14.54 26.98
C ALA A 142 -14.61 13.61 27.99
N THR A 143 -13.97 12.55 27.50
CA THR A 143 -13.27 11.58 28.37
C THR A 143 -12.05 12.22 29.03
N LEU A 144 -11.24 12.97 28.27
CA LEU A 144 -10.10 13.70 28.83
C LEU A 144 -10.56 14.77 29.82
N LYS A 145 -11.62 15.51 29.51
CA LYS A 145 -12.14 16.55 30.41
C LYS A 145 -12.59 15.97 31.74
N ILE A 146 -13.30 14.84 31.74
CA ILE A 146 -13.70 14.15 32.96
C ILE A 146 -12.47 13.69 33.76
N GLN A 147 -11.45 13.11 33.12
CA GLN A 147 -10.24 12.67 33.81
C GLN A 147 -9.41 13.84 34.36
N VAL A 148 -9.30 14.93 33.60
CA VAL A 148 -8.59 16.14 34.03
C VAL A 148 -9.33 16.84 35.17
N GLU A 149 -10.66 16.92 35.13
CA GLU A 149 -11.47 17.48 36.21
C GLU A 149 -11.38 16.62 37.48
N ALA A 150 -11.39 15.29 37.36
CA ALA A 150 -11.20 14.38 38.49
C ALA A 150 -9.81 14.54 39.12
N ALA A 151 -8.74 14.52 38.30
CA ALA A 151 -7.38 14.73 38.78
C ALA A 151 -7.18 16.13 39.41
N ARG A 152 -7.84 17.16 38.85
CA ARG A 152 -7.80 18.52 39.40
C ARG A 152 -8.55 18.62 40.73
N ALA A 153 -9.67 17.93 40.89
CA ALA A 153 -10.39 17.89 42.15
C ALA A 153 -9.57 17.20 43.25
N GLU A 154 -8.91 16.08 42.94
CA GLU A 154 -7.96 15.42 43.87
C GLU A 154 -6.81 16.35 44.26
N LEU A 155 -6.26 17.09 43.29
CA LEU A 155 -5.19 18.05 43.54
C LEU A 155 -5.64 19.22 44.45
N GLU A 156 -6.84 19.76 44.22
CA GLU A 156 -7.38 20.83 45.07
C GLU A 156 -7.69 20.33 46.48
N ILE A 157 -8.21 19.10 46.65
CA ILE A 157 -8.40 18.49 47.97
C ILE A 157 -7.06 18.40 48.71
N LEU A 158 -6.03 17.82 48.06
CA LEU A 158 -4.70 17.66 48.65
C LEU A 158 -4.07 19.02 49.00
N LYS A 159 -4.25 20.02 48.13
CA LYS A 159 -3.77 21.39 48.36
C LYS A 159 -4.49 22.05 49.54
N THR A 160 -5.79 21.80 49.69
CA THR A 160 -6.58 22.34 50.79
C THR A 160 -6.15 21.69 52.11
N GLU A 161 -6.00 20.37 52.15
CA GLU A 161 -5.48 19.63 53.31
C GLU A 161 -4.07 20.11 53.70
N PHE A 162 -3.20 20.33 52.72
CA PHE A 162 -1.87 20.85 52.97
C PHE A 162 -1.90 22.29 53.50
N ASN A 163 -2.77 23.14 52.97
CA ASN A 163 -2.95 24.50 53.48
C ASN A 163 -3.51 24.50 54.91
N ASP A 164 -4.49 23.66 55.22
CA ASP A 164 -5.04 23.52 56.57
C ASP A 164 -3.96 23.05 57.55
N TYR A 165 -3.12 22.09 57.14
CA TYR A 165 -1.96 21.65 57.91
C TYR A 165 -0.97 22.79 58.17
N LEU A 166 -0.69 23.63 57.17
CA LEU A 166 0.18 24.79 57.34
C LEU A 166 -0.44 25.86 58.27
N VAL A 167 -1.75 26.06 58.20
CA VAL A 167 -2.48 27.00 59.09
C VAL A 167 -2.41 26.50 60.53
N ASP A 168 -2.70 25.23 60.78
CA ASP A 168 -2.60 24.61 62.12
C ASP A 168 -1.17 24.72 62.66
N LEU A 169 -0.17 24.38 61.85
CA LEU A 169 1.24 24.50 62.24
C LEU A 169 1.63 25.95 62.58
N SER A 170 1.09 26.92 61.83
CA SER A 170 1.32 28.35 62.10
C SER A 170 0.64 28.81 63.39
N LEU A 171 -0.57 28.32 63.66
CA LEU A 171 -1.34 28.62 64.86
C LEU A 171 -0.66 28.04 66.10
N ASP A 172 -0.15 26.81 66.01
CA ASP A 172 0.63 26.16 67.06
C ASP A 172 1.92 26.93 67.35
N ALA A 173 2.64 27.35 66.31
CA ALA A 173 3.82 28.20 66.47
C ALA A 173 3.49 29.55 67.11
N GLN A 174 2.33 30.14 66.81
CA GLN A 174 1.86 31.39 67.39
C GLN A 174 1.46 31.23 68.86
N ASN A 175 0.76 30.14 69.19
CA ASN A 175 0.38 29.81 70.57
C ASN A 175 1.62 29.57 71.44
N GLU A 176 2.62 28.85 70.93
CA GLU A 176 3.86 28.61 71.67
C GLU A 176 4.67 29.90 71.82
N LYS A 177 4.68 30.78 70.81
CA LYS A 177 5.24 32.13 70.91
C LYS A 177 4.55 32.94 72.02
N GLU A 178 3.22 32.94 72.06
CA GLU A 178 2.44 33.69 73.05
C GLU A 178 2.66 33.14 74.46
N ARG A 179 2.78 31.82 74.60
CA ARG A 179 3.13 31.14 75.85
C ARG A 179 4.51 31.55 76.35
N ILE A 180 5.51 31.54 75.46
CA ILE A 180 6.87 32.02 75.77
C ILE A 180 6.83 33.50 76.19
N PHE A 181 6.03 34.34 75.51
CA PHE A 181 5.84 35.75 75.88
C PHE A 181 5.20 35.93 77.25
N GLN A 182 4.19 35.11 77.60
CA GLN A 182 3.58 35.11 78.92
C GLN A 182 4.57 34.68 80.01
N GLU A 183 5.35 33.62 79.76
CA GLU A 183 6.41 33.16 80.66
C GLU A 183 7.47 34.27 80.87
N LEU A 184 7.87 34.97 79.81
CA LEU A 184 8.81 36.10 79.87
C LEU A 184 8.23 37.31 80.61
N SER A 185 6.93 37.59 80.45
CA SER A 185 6.25 38.71 81.13
C SER A 185 6.21 38.55 82.66
N GLN A 186 6.24 37.31 83.16
CA GLN A 186 6.30 37.02 84.59
C GLN A 186 7.70 37.24 85.19
N ILE A 187 8.73 37.32 84.35
CA ILE A 187 10.14 37.42 84.76
C ILE A 187 10.62 38.88 84.74
N THR A 188 9.90 39.81 84.08
CA THR A 188 10.36 41.21 83.97
C THR A 188 9.20 42.20 83.98
N PRO A 189 8.96 42.92 85.08
CA PRO A 189 7.99 44.01 85.09
C PRO A 189 8.65 45.32 84.65
N SER A 190 8.01 45.95 83.67
CA SER A 190 8.14 47.33 83.18
C SER A 190 9.01 47.59 81.94
N VAL A 191 8.38 48.36 81.02
CA VAL A 191 8.84 48.93 79.76
C VAL A 191 8.66 48.03 78.53
N VAL A 192 7.43 48.00 77.99
CA VAL A 192 7.21 47.80 76.56
C VAL A 192 6.18 48.84 76.08
N GLN A 193 6.62 50.09 76.00
CA GLN A 193 6.04 51.03 75.04
C GLN A 193 7.03 51.13 73.87
N GLU A 194 6.55 50.68 72.72
CA GLU A 194 6.93 51.12 71.37
C GLU A 194 8.30 50.81 70.75
N GLU A 195 9.23 50.10 71.40
CA GLU A 195 10.53 49.89 70.76
C GLU A 195 11.08 48.48 70.99
N LEU A 196 10.52 47.45 70.34
CA LEU A 196 11.18 46.14 70.23
C LEU A 196 10.56 45.25 69.13
N VAL A 197 10.84 45.54 67.86
CA VAL A 197 11.14 44.40 66.97
C VAL A 197 12.61 44.10 67.26
N SER A 198 12.89 43.13 68.14
CA SER A 198 14.28 42.82 68.46
C SER A 198 15.02 42.50 67.14
N PRO A 199 16.32 42.83 67.03
CA PRO A 199 17.12 42.49 65.85
C PRO A 199 17.01 41.00 65.50
N GLU A 200 16.83 40.12 66.50
CA GLU A 200 16.60 38.69 66.25
C GLU A 200 15.29 38.40 65.51
N ILE A 201 14.19 39.10 65.81
CA ILE A 201 12.91 38.89 65.14
C ILE A 201 12.98 39.37 63.68
N GLN A 202 13.61 40.51 63.41
CA GLN A 202 13.84 40.96 62.03
C GLN A 202 14.77 40.00 61.28
N GLN A 203 15.82 39.53 61.92
CA GLN A 203 16.73 38.55 61.33
C GLN A 203 16.01 37.23 61.04
N ARG A 204 15.10 36.78 61.91
CA ARG A 204 14.34 35.54 61.72
C ARG A 204 13.32 35.66 60.60
N ILE A 205 12.64 36.80 60.47
CA ILE A 205 11.74 37.07 59.34
C ILE A 205 12.53 37.06 58.02
N LYS A 206 13.72 37.68 57.99
CA LYS A 206 14.59 37.66 56.82
C LYS A 206 15.03 36.24 56.46
N ASP A 207 15.46 35.46 57.45
CA ASP A 207 15.93 34.08 57.29
C ASP A 207 14.80 33.16 56.78
N LEU A 208 13.59 33.30 57.33
CA LEU A 208 12.40 32.59 56.86
C LEU A 208 12.03 32.99 55.43
N THR A 209 12.17 34.27 55.07
CA THR A 209 11.87 34.75 53.71
C THR A 209 12.88 34.23 52.69
N GLU A 210 14.17 34.19 53.02
CA GLU A 210 15.21 33.58 52.19
C GLU A 210 14.98 32.07 52.02
N GLN A 211 14.61 31.34 53.08
CA GLN A 211 14.26 29.93 52.99
C GLN A 211 13.03 29.67 52.10
N LEU A 212 12.04 30.57 52.14
CA LEU A 212 10.83 30.46 51.35
C LEU A 212 11.09 30.75 49.86
N GLU A 213 11.98 31.69 49.54
CA GLU A 213 12.44 31.94 48.16
C GLU A 213 13.35 30.82 47.64
N LEU A 214 14.19 30.23 48.49
CA LEU A 214 14.99 29.04 48.14
C LEU A 214 14.07 27.87 47.77
N LEU A 215 13.09 27.55 48.62
CA LEU A 215 12.09 26.49 48.38
C LEU A 215 11.28 26.72 47.09
N LYS A 216 10.91 27.96 46.78
CA LYS A 216 10.24 28.30 45.51
C LYS A 216 11.16 28.09 44.30
N SER A 217 12.43 28.47 44.41
CA SER A 217 13.42 28.30 43.33
C SER A 217 13.76 26.84 43.06
N GLU A 218 13.71 25.98 44.09
CA GLU A 218 13.87 24.54 43.98
C GLU A 218 12.62 23.87 43.40
N ASN A 219 11.40 24.32 43.78
CA ASN A 219 10.14 23.79 43.23
C ASN A 219 9.86 24.20 41.78
N ALA A 220 10.38 25.35 41.31
CA ALA A 220 10.32 25.72 39.88
C ALA A 220 11.15 24.78 38.99
N LYS A 221 12.04 23.99 39.60
CA LYS A 221 12.77 22.87 39.01
C LYS A 221 12.28 21.56 39.62
N LEU A 222 10.97 21.29 39.64
CA LEU A 222 10.48 19.93 39.89
C LEU A 222 11.22 18.99 38.93
N PRO A 223 12.13 18.13 39.43
CA PRO A 223 12.90 17.27 38.57
C PRO A 223 11.90 16.28 37.99
N PHE A 224 11.59 16.43 36.71
CA PHE A 224 10.87 15.40 35.97
C PHE A 224 11.59 14.07 36.25
N SER A 225 10.87 13.13 36.81
CA SER A 225 11.38 11.78 36.99
C SER A 225 11.76 11.20 35.64
N ALA A 226 12.71 10.25 35.62
CA ALA A 226 13.04 9.53 34.40
C ALA A 226 11.79 8.92 33.73
N TYR A 227 10.78 8.53 34.53
CA TYR A 227 9.49 8.03 34.07
C TYR A 227 8.66 9.07 33.31
N GLU A 228 8.63 10.32 33.76
CA GLU A 228 7.91 11.39 33.06
C GLU A 228 8.57 11.74 31.73
N TYR A 229 9.91 11.71 31.67
CA TYR A 229 10.63 11.87 30.41
C TYR A 229 10.39 10.72 29.43
N VAL A 230 10.27 9.47 29.91
CA VAL A 230 9.85 8.34 29.06
C VAL A 230 8.44 8.57 28.51
N LYS A 231 7.49 9.02 29.34
CA LYS A 231 6.13 9.36 28.87
C LYS A 231 6.13 10.48 27.83
N ALA A 232 6.94 11.52 28.03
CA ALA A 232 7.12 12.58 27.05
C ALA A 232 7.71 12.05 25.73
N GLY A 233 8.71 11.17 25.82
CA GLY A 233 9.30 10.48 24.67
C GLY A 233 8.29 9.65 23.90
N ASP A 234 7.45 8.88 24.60
CA ASP A 234 6.37 8.09 24.00
C ASP A 234 5.33 8.98 23.31
N ALA A 235 4.96 10.11 23.93
CA ALA A 235 4.03 11.07 23.35
C ALA A 235 4.60 11.69 22.07
N PHE A 236 5.85 12.17 22.09
CA PHE A 236 6.52 12.69 20.90
C PHE A 236 6.67 11.64 19.80
N TYR A 237 6.90 10.37 20.15
CA TYR A 237 6.96 9.27 19.18
C TYR A 237 5.62 9.08 18.46
N VAL A 238 4.50 9.15 19.20
CA VAL A 238 3.14 9.05 18.62
C VAL A 238 2.83 10.25 17.71
N GLU A 239 3.27 11.45 18.10
CA GLU A 239 3.21 12.67 17.27
C GLU A 239 4.17 12.65 16.06
N GLN A 240 4.98 11.60 15.90
CA GLN A 240 6.02 11.48 14.88
C GLN A 240 7.14 12.53 14.98
N ARG A 241 7.26 13.20 16.14
CA ARG A 241 8.34 14.15 16.45
C ARG A 241 9.54 13.40 16.98
N TYR A 242 10.17 12.63 16.10
CA TYR A 242 11.16 11.63 16.51
C TYR A 242 12.41 12.23 17.17
N ASP A 243 12.91 13.39 16.75
CA ASP A 243 14.06 14.02 17.41
C ASP A 243 13.73 14.45 18.86
N ALA A 244 12.53 15.00 19.07
CA ALA A 244 12.05 15.35 20.42
C ALA A 244 11.87 14.11 21.30
N ALA A 245 11.39 13.00 20.71
CA ALA A 245 11.28 11.73 21.39
C ALA A 245 12.65 11.18 21.83
N VAL A 246 13.65 11.19 20.94
CA VAL A 246 15.03 10.78 21.28
C VAL A 246 15.56 11.64 22.42
N HIS A 247 15.42 12.96 22.33
CA HIS A 247 15.89 13.87 23.38
C HIS A 247 15.22 13.60 24.74
N ALA A 248 13.91 13.37 24.76
CA ALA A 248 13.21 13.02 25.99
C ALA A 248 13.70 11.69 26.59
N TYR A 249 13.93 10.65 25.77
CA TYR A 249 14.53 9.42 26.28
C TYR A 249 15.97 9.62 26.76
N GLU A 250 16.74 10.51 26.16
CA GLU A 250 18.09 10.87 26.63
C GLU A 250 18.04 11.55 28.00
N GLN A 251 17.11 12.49 28.22
CA GLN A 251 16.88 13.09 29.53
C GLN A 251 16.47 12.04 30.58
N ALA A 252 15.64 11.06 30.21
CA ALA A 252 15.33 9.94 31.11
C ALA A 252 16.57 9.13 31.49
N LEU A 253 17.48 8.91 30.53
CA LEU A 253 18.72 8.14 30.72
C LEU A 253 19.82 8.91 31.44
N GLU A 254 19.83 10.24 31.36
CA GLU A 254 20.69 11.10 32.18
C GLU A 254 20.32 10.98 33.67
N ILE A 255 19.02 10.83 33.98
CA ILE A 255 18.51 10.67 35.34
C ILE A 255 18.66 9.23 35.83
N ASN A 256 18.32 8.25 34.97
CA ASN A 256 18.45 6.84 35.27
C ASN A 256 19.06 6.09 34.07
N PRO A 257 20.39 5.90 34.05
CA PRO A 257 21.10 5.22 32.96
C PRO A 257 20.67 3.77 32.72
N ASP A 258 20.11 3.12 33.73
CA ASP A 258 19.70 1.71 33.67
C ASP A 258 18.23 1.55 33.27
N PHE A 259 17.54 2.64 32.87
CA PHE A 259 16.12 2.59 32.56
C PHE A 259 15.85 1.95 31.20
N VAL A 260 15.56 0.65 31.22
CA VAL A 260 15.40 -0.18 30.02
C VAL A 260 14.30 0.30 29.08
N GLU A 261 13.19 0.79 29.60
CA GLU A 261 12.09 1.35 28.81
C GLU A 261 12.54 2.56 28.00
N ALA A 262 13.38 3.43 28.57
CA ALA A 262 13.95 4.58 27.88
C ALA A 262 14.91 4.13 26.75
N TRP A 263 15.76 3.13 27.00
CA TRP A 263 16.63 2.55 25.97
C TRP A 263 15.83 1.92 24.82
N LEU A 264 14.77 1.16 25.11
CA LEU A 264 13.89 0.56 24.11
C LEU A 264 13.15 1.63 23.29
N GLY A 265 12.63 2.67 23.95
CA GLY A 265 11.99 3.82 23.33
C GLY A 265 12.95 4.57 22.41
N LYS A 266 14.16 4.88 22.90
CA LYS A 266 15.24 5.50 22.13
C LYS A 266 15.60 4.67 20.90
N ALA A 267 15.84 3.37 21.07
CA ALA A 267 16.23 2.48 19.97
C ALA A 267 15.14 2.39 18.88
N LYS A 268 13.88 2.24 19.27
CA LYS A 268 12.73 2.23 18.35
C LYS A 268 12.63 3.53 17.57
N THR A 269 12.87 4.67 18.23
CA THR A 269 12.80 6.00 17.64
C THR A 269 13.95 6.28 16.68
N LEU A 270 15.18 5.92 17.06
CA LEU A 270 16.37 6.02 16.22
C LEU A 270 16.21 5.21 14.92
N ARG A 271 15.60 4.03 14.99
CA ARG A 271 15.27 3.24 13.79
C ARG A 271 14.28 3.96 12.86
N ARG A 272 13.31 4.71 13.40
CA ARG A 272 12.40 5.54 12.59
C ARG A 272 13.13 6.70 11.90
N LEU A 273 14.14 7.26 12.57
CA LEU A 273 15.04 8.27 12.01
C LEU A 273 16.10 7.68 11.05
N GLN A 274 16.06 6.36 10.78
CA GLN A 274 17.08 5.65 9.98
C GLN A 274 18.50 5.73 10.56
N ARG A 275 18.64 6.07 11.85
CA ARG A 275 19.91 6.07 12.61
C ARG A 275 20.15 4.66 13.17
N PHE A 276 20.38 3.72 12.26
CA PHE A 276 20.31 2.29 12.57
C PHE A 276 21.43 1.79 13.49
N GLU A 277 22.65 2.29 13.34
CA GLU A 277 23.80 1.93 14.17
C GLU A 277 23.57 2.34 15.63
N GLU A 278 23.02 3.53 15.84
CA GLU A 278 22.67 4.01 17.18
C GLU A 278 21.48 3.23 17.76
N ALA A 279 20.52 2.82 16.93
CA ALA A 279 19.44 1.94 17.34
C ALA A 279 19.96 0.55 17.76
N ILE A 280 20.97 0.01 17.06
CA ILE A 280 21.64 -1.25 17.44
C ILE A 280 22.34 -1.07 18.79
N ALA A 281 23.13 -0.01 18.96
CA ALA A 281 23.84 0.27 20.21
C ALA A 281 22.87 0.44 21.40
N ALA A 282 21.75 1.15 21.22
CA ALA A 282 20.73 1.30 22.25
C ALA A 282 20.07 -0.05 22.63
N ASN A 283 19.82 -0.94 21.67
CA ASN A 283 19.35 -2.30 21.98
C ASN A 283 20.42 -3.17 22.65
N GLU A 284 21.70 -2.97 22.33
CA GLU A 284 22.81 -3.65 23.02
C GLU A 284 22.90 -3.22 24.48
N GLN A 285 22.61 -1.96 24.81
CA GLN A 285 22.46 -1.52 26.20
C GLN A 285 21.31 -2.25 26.91
N VAL A 286 20.16 -2.43 26.26
CA VAL A 286 19.06 -3.25 26.80
C VAL A 286 19.51 -4.69 27.07
N ILE A 287 20.25 -5.30 26.14
CA ILE A 287 20.77 -6.67 26.29
C ILE A 287 21.80 -6.75 27.42
N GLN A 288 22.63 -5.73 27.59
CA GLN A 288 23.60 -5.67 28.67
C GLN A 288 22.93 -5.55 30.04
N LEU A 289 21.95 -4.65 30.18
CA LEU A 289 21.20 -4.42 31.42
C LEU A 289 20.27 -5.60 31.77
N GLN A 290 19.60 -6.16 30.76
CA GLN A 290 18.66 -7.26 30.90
C GLN A 290 18.85 -8.31 29.79
N PRO A 291 19.82 -9.24 29.95
CA PRO A 291 20.12 -10.26 28.93
C PRO A 291 18.94 -11.16 28.56
N HIS A 292 18.00 -11.33 29.49
CA HIS A 292 16.79 -12.14 29.33
C HIS A 292 15.57 -11.34 28.82
N ASN A 293 15.73 -10.04 28.51
CA ASN A 293 14.68 -9.25 27.89
C ASN A 293 14.64 -9.53 26.38
N PRO A 294 13.61 -10.20 25.86
CA PRO A 294 13.54 -10.56 24.44
C PRO A 294 13.39 -9.34 23.53
N TRP A 295 12.94 -8.18 24.05
CA TRP A 295 12.71 -6.99 23.24
C TRP A 295 14.01 -6.31 22.81
N GLY A 296 15.09 -6.39 23.60
CA GLY A 296 16.41 -5.89 23.20
C GLY A 296 16.95 -6.69 22.00
N TRP A 297 16.87 -8.03 22.09
CA TRP A 297 17.25 -8.92 20.98
C TRP A 297 16.40 -8.71 19.73
N PHE A 298 15.08 -8.61 19.88
CA PHE A 298 14.18 -8.32 18.77
C PHE A 298 14.46 -6.95 18.14
N GLY A 299 14.63 -5.91 18.95
CA GLY A 299 14.93 -4.56 18.48
C GLY A 299 16.27 -4.49 17.73
N LYS A 300 17.30 -5.18 18.23
CA LYS A 300 18.59 -5.35 17.53
C LYS A 300 18.38 -6.04 16.18
N GLY A 301 17.65 -7.16 16.16
CA GLY A 301 17.34 -7.88 14.92
C GLY A 301 16.61 -7.02 13.90
N TYR A 302 15.67 -6.17 14.34
CA TYR A 302 14.92 -5.28 13.46
C TYR A 302 15.82 -4.16 12.89
N ALA A 303 16.65 -3.53 13.72
CA ALA A 303 17.60 -2.53 13.23
C ALA A 303 18.62 -3.13 12.24
N LEU A 304 19.12 -4.34 12.49
CA LEU A 304 20.02 -5.06 11.58
C LEU A 304 19.32 -5.43 10.26
N GLN A 305 18.06 -5.87 10.32
CA GLN A 305 17.24 -6.17 9.15
C GLN A 305 17.06 -4.92 8.26
N ASP A 306 16.79 -3.75 8.85
CA ASP A 306 16.63 -2.50 8.12
C ASP A 306 17.95 -2.02 7.48
N ARG A 307 19.11 -2.45 8.02
CA ARG A 307 20.44 -2.29 7.40
C ARG A 307 20.82 -3.39 6.41
N HIS A 308 19.92 -4.33 6.11
CA HIS A 308 20.19 -5.50 5.26
C HIS A 308 21.26 -6.47 5.81
N GLN A 309 21.58 -6.41 7.10
CA GLN A 309 22.48 -7.37 7.78
C GLN A 309 21.68 -8.61 8.23
N PHE A 310 21.26 -9.41 7.25
CA PHE A 310 20.26 -10.45 7.44
C PHE A 310 20.73 -11.63 8.29
N GLN A 311 22.01 -12.02 8.22
CA GLN A 311 22.52 -13.14 9.03
C GLN A 311 22.57 -12.80 10.52
N GLU A 312 23.04 -11.60 10.85
CA GLU A 312 23.09 -11.10 12.22
C GLU A 312 21.67 -10.82 12.77
N ALA A 313 20.76 -10.33 11.93
CA ALA A 313 19.36 -10.17 12.28
C ALA A 313 18.70 -11.52 12.62
N LEU A 314 19.00 -12.58 11.85
CA LEU A 314 18.51 -13.92 12.11
C LEU A 314 18.95 -14.44 13.49
N ALA A 315 20.24 -14.30 13.81
CA ALA A 315 20.78 -14.71 15.11
C ALA A 315 20.12 -13.95 16.28
N ALA A 316 19.87 -12.65 16.11
CA ALA A 316 19.19 -11.84 17.11
C ALA A 316 17.71 -12.26 17.30
N TYR A 317 17.00 -12.56 16.20
CA TYR A 317 15.64 -13.08 16.28
C TYR A 317 15.56 -14.48 16.90
N ASP A 318 16.51 -15.36 16.62
CA ASP A 318 16.59 -16.67 17.27
C ASP A 318 16.74 -16.54 18.78
N LYS A 319 17.55 -15.59 19.26
CA LYS A 319 17.66 -15.28 20.70
C LYS A 319 16.36 -14.72 21.27
N ALA A 320 15.69 -13.81 20.57
CA ALA A 320 14.40 -13.29 21.02
C ALA A 320 13.32 -14.40 21.12
N ILE A 321 13.29 -15.33 20.16
CA ILE A 321 12.38 -16.48 20.14
C ILE A 321 12.73 -17.48 21.25
N GLN A 322 14.02 -17.75 21.47
CA GLN A 322 14.47 -18.63 22.56
C GLN A 322 14.00 -18.13 23.92
N LEU A 323 14.08 -16.80 24.15
CA LEU A 323 13.63 -16.16 25.40
C LEU A 323 12.11 -16.07 25.50
N ARG A 324 11.42 -15.87 24.37
CA ARG A 324 9.97 -15.73 24.35
C ARG A 324 9.36 -16.25 23.04
N PRO A 325 8.99 -17.55 23.00
CA PRO A 325 8.54 -18.22 21.77
C PRO A 325 7.07 -17.93 21.41
N ASP A 326 6.28 -17.34 22.32
CA ASP A 326 4.84 -17.08 22.12
C ASP A 326 4.55 -15.80 21.31
N ARG A 327 5.59 -15.04 20.93
CA ARG A 327 5.42 -13.79 20.17
C ARG A 327 5.43 -14.03 18.67
N HIS A 328 4.24 -14.02 18.07
CA HIS A 328 4.06 -14.13 16.62
C HIS A 328 4.92 -13.15 15.81
N THR A 329 5.18 -11.94 16.34
CA THR A 329 6.00 -10.93 15.67
C THR A 329 7.44 -11.38 15.47
N PHE A 330 8.02 -12.14 16.40
CA PHE A 330 9.41 -12.59 16.29
C PHE A 330 9.55 -13.62 15.18
N TRP A 331 8.66 -14.61 15.16
CA TRP A 331 8.56 -15.61 14.09
C TRP A 331 8.32 -14.98 12.71
N LYS A 332 7.44 -13.97 12.62
CA LYS A 332 7.16 -13.26 11.38
C LYS A 332 8.40 -12.56 10.80
N HIS A 333 9.17 -11.85 11.64
CA HIS A 333 10.36 -11.15 11.15
C HIS A 333 11.52 -12.11 10.85
N LYS A 334 11.67 -13.19 11.64
CA LYS A 334 12.57 -14.31 11.31
C LYS A 334 12.22 -14.88 9.93
N ALA A 335 10.94 -15.16 9.66
CA ALA A 335 10.48 -15.69 8.39
C ALA A 335 10.79 -14.75 7.21
N TYR A 336 10.59 -13.43 7.39
CA TYR A 336 10.96 -12.42 6.40
C TYR A 336 12.47 -12.43 6.10
N VAL A 337 13.31 -12.45 7.14
CA VAL A 337 14.78 -12.50 6.98
C VAL A 337 15.21 -13.78 6.27
N LEU A 338 14.66 -14.94 6.64
CA LEU A 338 14.92 -16.22 5.96
C LEU A 338 14.48 -16.20 4.49
N THR A 339 13.37 -15.51 4.18
CA THR A 339 12.93 -15.30 2.79
C THR A 339 13.96 -14.49 2.00
N LYS A 340 14.51 -13.41 2.57
CA LYS A 340 15.58 -12.62 1.93
C LYS A 340 16.89 -13.42 1.78
N LEU A 341 17.15 -14.37 2.67
CA LEU A 341 18.27 -15.31 2.60
C LEU A 341 17.99 -16.55 1.71
N ALA A 342 16.81 -16.64 1.09
CA ALA A 342 16.36 -17.77 0.28
C ALA A 342 16.28 -19.14 1.00
N ASP A 343 16.27 -19.17 2.33
CA ASP A 343 15.94 -20.37 3.12
C ASP A 343 14.42 -20.53 3.23
N TYR A 344 13.82 -20.97 2.12
CA TYR A 344 12.37 -21.00 1.98
C TYR A 344 11.69 -22.08 2.83
N SER A 345 12.42 -23.13 3.22
CA SER A 345 11.92 -24.21 4.09
C SER A 345 11.65 -23.69 5.49
N GLU A 346 12.66 -23.09 6.12
CA GLU A 346 12.57 -22.60 7.49
C GLU A 346 11.66 -21.36 7.56
N ALA A 347 11.67 -20.52 6.51
CA ALA A 347 10.77 -19.38 6.40
C ALA A 347 9.29 -19.80 6.47
N MET A 348 8.90 -20.86 5.75
CA MET A 348 7.51 -21.35 5.78
C MET A 348 7.11 -21.81 7.17
N PHE A 349 7.96 -22.62 7.82
CA PHE A 349 7.73 -23.05 9.19
C PHE A 349 7.52 -21.85 10.14
N CYS A 350 8.36 -20.83 10.03
CA CYS A 350 8.25 -19.63 10.84
C CYS A 350 6.95 -18.85 10.56
N PHE A 351 6.51 -18.74 9.30
CA PHE A 351 5.21 -18.14 8.97
C PHE A 351 4.04 -18.93 9.56
N GLU A 352 4.06 -20.26 9.46
CA GLU A 352 3.03 -21.13 10.04
C GLU A 352 2.97 -21.00 11.56
N LYS A 353 4.12 -20.96 12.23
CA LYS A 353 4.18 -20.68 13.67
C LYS A 353 3.62 -19.30 14.02
N ALA A 354 3.98 -18.26 13.28
CA ALA A 354 3.43 -16.93 13.48
C ALA A 354 1.90 -16.89 13.32
N ILE A 355 1.36 -17.60 12.32
CA ILE A 355 -0.09 -17.72 12.10
C ILE A 355 -0.76 -18.53 13.23
N SER A 356 -0.16 -19.63 13.68
CA SER A 356 -0.73 -20.42 14.79
C SER A 356 -0.83 -19.61 16.10
N LEU A 357 0.11 -18.69 16.33
CA LEU A 357 0.14 -17.82 17.52
C LEU A 357 -0.84 -16.64 17.37
N LYS A 358 -0.99 -16.10 16.15
CA LYS A 358 -1.95 -15.03 15.86
C LYS A 358 -2.57 -15.22 14.47
N PRO A 359 -3.71 -15.92 14.37
CA PRO A 359 -4.34 -16.24 13.10
C PRO A 359 -4.72 -15.00 12.28
N ASN A 360 -5.25 -13.96 12.91
CA ASN A 360 -5.73 -12.75 12.22
C ASN A 360 -4.64 -11.66 12.08
N SER A 361 -3.38 -12.06 11.90
CA SER A 361 -2.28 -11.11 11.72
C SER A 361 -2.14 -10.69 10.26
N ILE A 362 -2.67 -9.52 9.92
CA ILE A 362 -2.57 -8.91 8.57
C ILE A 362 -1.11 -8.89 8.10
N GLY A 363 -0.20 -8.38 8.94
CA GLY A 363 1.21 -8.30 8.60
C GLY A 363 1.87 -9.66 8.37
N THR A 364 1.39 -10.74 9.00
CA THR A 364 1.93 -12.09 8.77
C THR A 364 1.50 -12.62 7.41
N TYR A 365 0.22 -12.45 7.03
CA TYR A 365 -0.26 -12.83 5.71
C TYR A 365 0.38 -12.00 4.60
N TYR A 366 0.60 -10.70 4.83
CA TYR A 366 1.34 -9.83 3.93
C TYR A 366 2.75 -10.38 3.63
N TRP A 367 3.55 -10.63 4.68
CA TRP A 367 4.91 -11.15 4.49
C TRP A 367 4.95 -12.59 3.96
N LYS A 368 3.91 -13.39 4.24
CA LYS A 368 3.75 -14.72 3.62
C LYS A 368 3.42 -14.60 2.13
N ALA A 369 2.62 -13.61 1.72
CA ALA A 369 2.40 -13.32 0.31
C ALA A 369 3.70 -12.91 -0.40
N TYR A 370 4.50 -12.07 0.25
CA TYR A 370 5.83 -11.69 -0.25
C TYR A 370 6.72 -12.92 -0.44
N TYR A 371 6.75 -13.81 0.54
CA TYR A 371 7.45 -15.11 0.44
C TYR A 371 7.01 -15.92 -0.79
N HIS A 372 5.71 -16.07 -1.03
CA HIS A 372 5.20 -16.80 -2.18
C HIS A 372 5.52 -16.09 -3.50
N THR A 373 5.58 -14.76 -3.49
CA THR A 373 5.99 -13.94 -4.64
C THR A 373 7.45 -14.21 -5.01
N CYS A 374 8.38 -14.22 -4.05
CA CYS A 374 9.78 -14.58 -4.29
C CYS A 374 9.95 -16.01 -4.85
N ARG A 375 8.99 -16.89 -4.60
CA ARG A 375 8.96 -18.28 -5.10
C ARG A 375 8.21 -18.44 -6.43
N ASN A 376 7.74 -17.35 -7.04
CA ASN A 376 6.91 -17.37 -8.25
C ASN A 376 5.60 -18.18 -8.09
N GLN A 377 5.05 -18.23 -6.87
CA GLN A 377 3.81 -18.92 -6.53
C GLN A 377 2.65 -17.91 -6.49
N SER A 378 2.30 -17.35 -7.65
CA SER A 378 1.37 -16.23 -7.77
C SER A 378 -0.02 -16.49 -7.18
N GLU A 379 -0.60 -17.66 -7.42
CA GLU A 379 -1.92 -18.03 -6.89
C GLU A 379 -1.97 -17.98 -5.35
N VAL A 380 -0.98 -18.60 -4.70
CA VAL A 380 -0.91 -18.65 -3.24
C VAL A 380 -0.56 -17.27 -2.67
N ALA A 381 0.30 -16.50 -3.34
CA ALA A 381 0.61 -15.14 -2.94
C ALA A 381 -0.65 -14.26 -2.93
N VAL A 382 -1.43 -14.31 -4.01
CA VAL A 382 -2.67 -13.54 -4.18
C VAL A 382 -3.74 -13.95 -3.17
N GLU A 383 -3.86 -15.24 -2.83
CA GLU A 383 -4.78 -15.68 -1.77
C GLU A 383 -4.43 -15.08 -0.39
N ASN A 384 -3.13 -15.00 -0.06
CA ASN A 384 -2.71 -14.33 1.17
C ASN A 384 -2.97 -12.81 1.12
N LEU A 385 -2.79 -12.17 -0.03
CA LEU A 385 -3.13 -10.74 -0.22
C LEU A 385 -4.65 -10.50 -0.14
N ARG A 386 -5.47 -11.42 -0.65
CA ARG A 386 -6.93 -11.36 -0.53
C ARG A 386 -7.36 -11.28 0.93
N ARG A 387 -6.73 -12.07 1.81
CA ARG A 387 -6.98 -12.03 3.27
C ARG A 387 -6.57 -10.70 3.90
N VAL A 388 -5.47 -10.10 3.42
CA VAL A 388 -5.02 -8.76 3.85
C VAL A 388 -6.07 -7.72 3.47
N LEU A 389 -6.51 -7.71 2.21
CA LEU A 389 -7.49 -6.74 1.70
C LEU A 389 -8.88 -6.92 2.32
N HIS A 390 -9.30 -8.15 2.62
CA HIS A 390 -10.56 -8.38 3.34
C HIS A 390 -10.58 -7.71 4.72
N GLN A 391 -9.43 -7.64 5.41
CA GLN A 391 -9.33 -6.98 6.72
C GLN A 391 -9.01 -5.49 6.62
N ARG A 392 -8.33 -5.07 5.55
CA ARG A 392 -7.92 -3.69 5.28
C ARG A 392 -8.14 -3.35 3.79
N PRO A 393 -9.39 -3.06 3.39
CA PRO A 393 -9.70 -2.70 2.01
C PRO A 393 -8.95 -1.45 1.55
N ASP A 394 -8.75 -0.49 2.47
CA ASP A 394 -7.99 0.74 2.28
C ASP A 394 -6.51 0.50 1.88
N PHE A 395 -5.97 -0.69 2.15
CA PHE A 395 -4.61 -1.06 1.77
C PHE A 395 -4.46 -1.35 0.26
N LEU A 396 -5.56 -1.43 -0.49
CA LEU A 396 -5.55 -1.72 -1.94
C LEU A 396 -4.65 -0.75 -2.72
N ALA A 397 -4.73 0.55 -2.43
CA ALA A 397 -3.92 1.56 -3.12
C ALA A 397 -2.42 1.39 -2.83
N ALA A 398 -2.07 1.14 -1.56
CA ALA A 398 -0.69 0.88 -1.16
C ALA A 398 -0.15 -0.39 -1.81
N LEU A 399 -0.94 -1.48 -1.81
CA LEU A 399 -0.56 -2.76 -2.41
C LEU A 399 -0.30 -2.64 -3.93
N LYS A 400 -1.07 -1.83 -4.65
CA LYS A 400 -0.86 -1.59 -6.09
C LYS A 400 0.48 -0.91 -6.38
N ALA A 401 0.94 -0.04 -5.48
CA ALA A 401 2.19 0.70 -5.62
C ALA A 401 3.40 -0.02 -5.01
N ASP A 402 3.18 -1.09 -4.24
CA ASP A 402 4.23 -1.74 -3.50
C ASP A 402 5.19 -2.51 -4.43
N PRO A 403 6.50 -2.20 -4.41
CA PRO A 403 7.49 -2.85 -5.27
C PRO A 403 7.72 -4.32 -4.92
N ASP A 404 7.43 -4.74 -3.68
CA ASP A 404 7.59 -6.13 -3.24
C ASP A 404 6.70 -7.11 -4.04
N PHE A 405 5.66 -6.60 -4.72
CA PHE A 405 4.73 -7.38 -5.53
C PHE A 405 4.75 -7.04 -7.02
N ASP A 406 5.78 -6.34 -7.51
CA ASP A 406 5.92 -6.02 -8.94
C ASP A 406 5.78 -7.27 -9.82
N ALA A 407 6.40 -8.38 -9.41
CA ALA A 407 6.34 -9.67 -10.12
C ALA A 407 4.93 -10.29 -10.20
N LEU A 408 3.98 -9.85 -9.35
CA LEU A 408 2.60 -10.33 -9.40
C LEU A 408 1.71 -9.48 -10.32
N ARG A 409 2.07 -8.23 -10.62
CA ARG A 409 1.15 -7.25 -11.23
C ARG A 409 0.55 -7.71 -12.56
N ASP A 410 1.35 -8.39 -13.37
CA ASP A 410 0.95 -8.89 -14.69
C ASP A 410 0.33 -10.30 -14.64
N THR A 411 0.24 -10.91 -13.46
CA THR A 411 -0.32 -12.25 -13.30
C THR A 411 -1.84 -12.19 -13.30
N TYR A 412 -2.47 -13.15 -13.98
CA TYR A 412 -3.93 -13.27 -14.03
C TYR A 412 -4.58 -13.30 -12.63
N PRO A 413 -4.08 -14.06 -11.62
CA PRO A 413 -4.66 -14.06 -10.28
C PRO A 413 -4.65 -12.67 -9.62
N PHE A 414 -3.59 -11.89 -9.80
CA PHE A 414 -3.49 -10.56 -9.20
C PHE A 414 -4.43 -9.57 -9.88
N GLN A 415 -4.50 -9.58 -11.21
CA GLN A 415 -5.45 -8.75 -11.97
C GLN A 415 -6.90 -9.07 -11.60
N GLN A 416 -7.22 -10.36 -11.42
CA GLN A 416 -8.53 -10.80 -10.97
C GLN A 416 -8.83 -10.27 -9.55
N LEU A 417 -7.89 -10.40 -8.60
CA LEU A 417 -8.05 -9.85 -7.26
C LEU A 417 -8.30 -8.33 -7.28
N MET A 418 -7.57 -7.59 -8.12
CA MET A 418 -7.77 -6.14 -8.27
C MET A 418 -9.16 -5.80 -8.80
N ALA A 419 -9.68 -6.58 -9.76
CA ALA A 419 -11.02 -6.40 -10.29
C ALA A 419 -12.11 -6.74 -9.26
N GLU A 420 -11.96 -7.84 -8.52
CA GLU A 420 -12.91 -8.27 -7.48
C GLU A 420 -13.06 -7.22 -6.37
N VAL A 421 -11.94 -6.73 -5.82
CA VAL A 421 -11.97 -5.78 -4.71
C VAL A 421 -12.49 -4.41 -5.18
N SER A 422 -12.16 -3.99 -6.40
CA SER A 422 -12.67 -2.72 -6.96
C SER A 422 -14.18 -2.77 -7.25
N GLN A 423 -14.77 -3.96 -7.44
CA GLN A 423 -16.22 -4.12 -7.62
C GLN A 423 -16.99 -4.16 -6.30
N SER A 424 -16.35 -4.57 -5.19
CA SER A 424 -16.98 -4.60 -3.86
C SER A 424 -17.07 -3.23 -3.16
N GLU A 425 -16.41 -2.20 -3.70
CA GLU A 425 -16.48 -0.82 -3.21
C GLU A 425 -17.66 -0.01 -3.81
N PHE A 426 -18.46 -0.63 -4.70
CA PHE A 426 -19.71 -0.10 -5.27
C PHE A 426 -20.90 -0.97 -4.84
#